data_AF-A0A974Z3A7-F1
#
_entry.id   AF-A0A974Z3A7-F1
#
_cell.length_a   1.000
_cell.length_b   1.000
_cell.length_c   1.000
_cell.angle_alpha   90.00
_cell.angle_beta   90.00
_cell.angle_gamma   90.00
#
_symmetry.space_group_name_H-M   'P 1'
#
loop_
_entity.id
_entity.type
_entity.pdbx_description
1 polymer ?
#
loop_
_entity_poly.entity_id
_entity_poly.type
_entity_poly.pdbx_seq_one_letter_code
_entity_poly.pdbx_strand_id
1 'polypeptide(L)' 'MIDEDDVLFPRPTTRQLHFCTSMPDIVTKLTIKTRKNAGQHPSAASIYRAFAHNDA' A
#
# COMPACT_ATOMS: atom_id res chain seq x y z
N MET A 1 5.52 29.45 -8.79
CA MET A 1 6.56 28.62 -8.15
C MET A 1 5.80 27.51 -7.45
N ILE A 2 5.62 26.41 -8.18
CA ILE A 2 5.23 25.14 -7.58
C ILE A 2 6.57 24.49 -7.22
N ASP A 3 6.68 24.10 -5.97
CA ASP A 3 7.88 23.53 -5.37
C ASP A 3 8.20 22.21 -6.07
N GLU A 4 9.45 22.00 -6.45
CA GLU A 4 9.92 20.80 -7.16
C GLU A 4 9.98 19.56 -6.24
N ASP A 5 9.38 19.65 -5.03
CA ASP A 5 9.08 18.57 -4.10
C ASP A 5 7.62 18.09 -4.20
N ASP A 6 6.84 18.57 -5.18
CA ASP A 6 5.58 17.95 -5.59
C ASP A 6 5.89 16.57 -6.16
N VAL A 7 5.85 15.57 -5.27
CA VAL A 7 6.10 14.14 -5.50
C VAL A 7 5.48 13.68 -6.81
N LEU A 8 6.27 13.77 -7.87
CA LEU A 8 5.97 13.19 -9.16
C LEU A 8 6.13 11.69 -8.98
N PHE A 9 5.12 11.02 -8.44
CA PHE A 9 4.99 9.59 -8.59
C PHE A 9 5.02 9.33 -10.10
N PRO A 10 6.11 8.76 -10.66
CA PRO A 10 6.16 8.52 -12.08
C PRO A 10 4.97 7.63 -12.39
N ARG A 11 4.07 8.08 -13.28
CA ARG A 11 2.94 7.26 -13.69
C ARG A 11 3.54 5.92 -14.15
N PRO A 12 3.15 4.79 -13.54
CA PRO A 12 3.69 3.51 -13.96
C PRO A 12 3.41 3.38 -15.45
N THR A 13 4.43 3.03 -16.22
CA THR A 13 4.19 2.58 -17.60
C THR A 13 3.16 1.44 -17.54
N THR A 14 2.30 1.32 -18.56
CA THR A 14 1.23 0.30 -18.59
C THR A 14 1.71 -1.11 -18.27
N ARG A 15 2.99 -1.39 -18.57
CA ARG A 15 3.70 -2.63 -18.22
C ARG A 15 3.95 -2.80 -16.71
N GLN A 16 4.28 -1.76 -15.96
CA GLN A 16 4.43 -1.81 -14.49
C GLN A 16 3.07 -1.83 -13.79
N LEU A 17 2.08 -1.10 -14.32
CA LEU A 17 0.72 -1.09 -13.76
C LEU A 17 0.09 -2.49 -13.76
N HIS A 18 0.44 -3.33 -14.74
CA HIS A 18 -0.01 -4.72 -14.82
C HIS A 18 0.51 -5.63 -13.68
N PHE A 19 1.61 -5.25 -13.02
CA PHE A 19 2.15 -5.95 -11.85
C PHE A 19 1.74 -5.28 -10.53
N CYS A 20 1.13 -4.09 -10.58
CA CYS A 20 0.59 -3.42 -9.40
C CYS A 20 -0.63 -4.21 -8.92
N THR A 21 -0.40 -5.14 -8.00
CA THR A 21 -1.47 -5.84 -7.30
C THR A 21 -2.34 -4.80 -6.61
N SER A 22 -3.63 -4.77 -6.93
CA SER A 22 -4.53 -3.78 -6.35
C SER A 22 -4.53 -3.94 -4.82
N MET A 23 -4.47 -2.83 -4.08
CA MET A 23 -4.45 -2.86 -2.62
C MET A 23 -5.56 -3.72 -1.98
N PRO A 24 -6.81 -3.75 -2.51
CA PRO A 24 -7.84 -4.65 -2.00
C PRO A 24 -7.44 -6.13 -2.06
N ASP A 25 -6.76 -6.54 -3.12
CA ASP A 25 -6.28 -7.91 -3.32
C ASP A 25 -5.09 -8.25 -2.39
N ILE A 26 -4.27 -7.26 -2.03
CA ILE A 26 -3.20 -7.43 -1.04
C ILE A 26 -3.80 -7.65 0.35
N VAL A 27 -4.80 -6.85 0.72
CA VAL A 27 -5.44 -6.90 2.05
C VAL A 27 -6.09 -8.27 2.30
N THR A 28 -6.77 -8.83 1.31
CA THR A 28 -7.43 -10.15 1.43
C THR A 28 -6.45 -11.31 1.53
N LYS A 29 -5.21 -11.13 1.06
CA LYS A 29 -4.14 -12.14 1.17
C LYS A 29 -3.38 -12.06 2.50
N LEU A 30 -3.56 -10.98 3.26
CA LEU A 30 -2.88 -10.77 4.53
C LEU A 30 -3.79 -11.13 5.69
N THR A 31 -3.29 -12.00 6.57
CA THR A 31 -4.00 -12.40 7.79
C THR A 31 -3.19 -12.03 9.00
N ILE A 32 -3.81 -11.34 9.96
CA ILE A 32 -3.18 -11.00 11.22
C ILE A 32 -2.99 -12.29 12.02
N LYS A 33 -1.74 -12.60 12.40
CA LYS A 33 -1.42 -13.82 13.18
C LYS A 33 -1.39 -13.60 14.69
N THR A 34 -1.57 -12.36 15.16
CA THR A 34 -1.23 -11.97 16.54
C THR A 34 -2.39 -11.30 17.28
N ARG A 35 -2.42 -11.53 18.60
CA ARG A 35 -3.28 -10.83 19.59
C ARG A 35 -4.77 -10.83 19.23
N LYS A 36 -5.47 -9.74 19.61
CA LYS A 36 -6.92 -9.56 19.56
C LYS A 36 -7.54 -9.66 18.17
N ASN A 37 -6.77 -9.40 17.11
CA ASN A 37 -7.25 -9.40 15.73
C ASN A 37 -6.79 -10.65 14.95
N ALA A 38 -6.31 -11.69 15.63
CA ALA A 38 -5.85 -12.90 14.99
C ALA A 38 -6.94 -13.52 14.08
N GLY A 39 -6.54 -13.94 12.87
CA GLY A 39 -7.44 -14.51 11.88
C GLY A 39 -8.20 -13.49 11.04
N GLN A 40 -8.12 -12.20 11.34
CA GLN A 40 -8.76 -11.14 10.56
C GLN A 40 -7.81 -10.53 9.52
N HIS A 41 -8.39 -9.95 8.48
CA HIS A 41 -7.66 -9.12 7.54
C HIS A 41 -7.40 -7.72 8.14
N PRO A 42 -6.21 -7.15 7.94
CA PRO A 42 -5.93 -5.78 8.32
C PRO A 42 -6.78 -4.81 7.49
N SER A 43 -7.07 -3.62 8.03
CA SER A 43 -7.74 -2.59 7.23
C SER A 43 -6.78 -2.01 6.18
N ALA A 44 -7.32 -1.66 5.01
CA ALA A 44 -6.53 -1.03 3.93
C ALA A 44 -5.81 0.24 4.43
N ALA A 45 -6.47 1.06 5.24
CA ALA A 45 -5.87 2.26 5.81
C ALA A 45 -4.67 1.96 6.72
N SER A 46 -4.70 0.85 7.47
CA SER A 46 -3.55 0.42 8.27
C SER A 46 -2.37 0.02 7.41
N ILE A 47 -2.61 -0.63 6.28
CA ILE A 47 -1.55 -1.04 5.36
C ILE A 47 -0.95 0.18 4.65
N TYR A 48 -1.77 1.12 4.17
CA TYR A 48 -1.26 2.36 3.58
C TYR A 48 -0.34 3.13 4.53
N ARG A 49 -0.72 3.25 5.81
CA ARG A 49 0.14 3.88 6.82
C ARG A 49 1.45 3.11 7.06
N ALA A 50 1.42 1.78 7.02
CA ALA A 50 2.60 0.94 7.22
C ALA A 50 3.58 1.00 6.04
N PHE A 51 3.08 1.14 4.81
CA PHE A 51 3.94 1.39 3.64
C PHE A 51 4.54 2.79 3.71
N ALA A 52 3.73 3.82 3.91
CA ALA A 52 4.20 5.21 3.99
C ALA A 52 5.24 5.44 5.11
N HIS A 53 5.21 4.63 6.17
CA HIS A 53 6.21 4.69 7.25
C HIS A 53 7.52 3.96 6.91
N ASN A 54 7.53 3.01 5.97
CA ASN A 54 8.74 2.29 5.55
C ASN A 54 9.50 2.97 4.40
N ASP A 55 8.84 3.86 3.66
CA ASP A 55 9.45 4.62 2.57
C ASP A 55 10.13 5.95 3.05
N ALA A 56 10.20 6.18 4.37
CA ALA A 56 10.72 7.39 5.01
C ALA A 56 12.08 7.18 5.70
#